data_AF-A0AAD6YF51-F1
#
_entry.id   AF-A0AAD6YF51-F1
#
_cell.length_a   1.000
_cell.length_b   1.000
_cell.length_c   1.000
_cell.angle_alpha   90.00
_cell.angle_beta   90.00
_cell.angle_gamma   90.00
#
_symmetry.space_group_name_H-M   'P 1'
#
loop_
_entity.id
_entity.type
_entity.pdbx_description
1 polymer ?
#
loop_
_entity_poly.entity_id
_entity_poly.type
_entity_poly.pdbx_seq_one_letter_code
_entity_poly.pdbx_strand_id
1 'polypeptide(L)'
;MPPDNSLPDEIISEILSPALTVADEVFSDTCRVSPFSNYSESTSAYLVVCKSWLRVATPLLYNVVILRSKAQAKALACALSANVDLGRFIKKLRVEGGYGAPMHTILQRAPNVSDLYLSFEIWTPDTTDGLCRGLCLINPSRLILREASRKGPKNRMVSKLVDAVAEAIPKWDRLTVFDCSNEGNVYGRDQIVRPLVQAKRLHTVVIRSIVYAPWTNQLFRSCPLRAIQIKQPVRAGDVMQVQDPLKALLRYTEFKDLLALKDNAPELEIAPSLNPLYSPMSSAPAEVQDAIWSRVLYFAMSVPERAADPKRNDIPERLPLLQVSKTFHRLGLPHYYVHLVLKNWCALDSEWIRSQWPRIETLDGISMRSSGMSMDSFEALAKCSGPSLLECHIRVFEPATPASGAMFNPLTVLRKFTWQSPATFVCSKAETPSNALPRLEELRTDAEPSFVKMLSLINLESLRIVSFSQPLFDNQFFEAHGSKLSELEIVFHPAHELNNGILLDLCPHLTSFTLCYYQELDTPPENILLSRKPAISLAKVTFRTFSMDKDMLASWEQFFMSLSLTSVPSLREIHVPCFEWPTTEREIAKSYWVRCAETFQTRNIDLIDRNGKKWRPRLKVGRWR
;
A
#
# COMPACT_ATOMS: atom_id res chain seq x y z
N MET A 1 -42.78 -20.40 -42.96
CA MET A 1 -42.28 -19.98 -41.63
C MET A 1 -40.84 -19.58 -41.82
N PRO A 2 -40.41 -18.38 -41.42
CA PRO A 2 -38.98 -18.05 -41.44
C PRO A 2 -38.23 -19.05 -40.54
N PRO A 3 -37.03 -19.50 -40.93
CA PRO A 3 -36.22 -20.37 -40.08
C PRO A 3 -35.97 -19.68 -38.75
N ASP A 4 -36.24 -20.39 -37.67
CA ASP A 4 -36.00 -19.91 -36.31
C ASP A 4 -34.49 -19.89 -36.06
N ASN A 5 -33.86 -18.75 -36.39
CA ASN A 5 -32.41 -18.55 -36.24
C ASN A 5 -32.01 -18.31 -34.77
N SER A 6 -32.84 -18.69 -33.79
CA SER A 6 -32.50 -18.55 -32.38
C SER A 6 -31.51 -19.63 -31.96
N LEU A 7 -30.37 -19.19 -31.41
CA LEU A 7 -29.44 -20.11 -30.72
C LEU A 7 -30.16 -20.81 -29.55
N PRO A 8 -29.90 -22.10 -29.30
CA PRO A 8 -30.36 -22.78 -28.08
C PRO A 8 -29.88 -22.05 -26.81
N ASP A 9 -30.68 -22.14 -25.74
CA ASP A 9 -30.39 -21.44 -24.48
C ASP A 9 -29.06 -21.90 -23.87
N GLU A 10 -28.68 -23.16 -24.06
CA GLU A 10 -27.42 -23.74 -23.57
C GLU A 10 -26.22 -23.03 -24.20
N ILE A 11 -26.29 -22.79 -25.52
CA ILE A 11 -25.23 -22.09 -26.27
C ILE A 11 -25.17 -20.62 -25.87
N ILE A 12 -26.33 -19.97 -25.70
CA ILE A 12 -26.38 -18.59 -25.19
C ILE A 12 -25.78 -18.53 -23.78
N SER A 13 -26.06 -19.52 -22.92
CA SER A 13 -25.53 -19.60 -21.56
C SER A 13 -24.01 -19.75 -21.57
N GLU A 14 -23.47 -20.61 -22.44
CA GLU A 14 -22.03 -20.81 -22.58
C GLU A 14 -21.32 -19.55 -23.07
N ILE A 15 -21.90 -18.86 -24.08
CA ILE A 15 -21.38 -17.57 -24.59
C ILE A 15 -21.37 -16.49 -23.50
N LEU A 16 -22.44 -16.42 -22.69
CA LEU A 16 -22.59 -15.36 -21.69
C LEU A 16 -21.85 -15.62 -20.38
N SER A 17 -21.53 -16.89 -20.08
CA SER A 17 -20.94 -17.26 -18.80
C SER A 17 -19.63 -16.53 -18.50
N PRO A 18 -18.64 -16.44 -19.41
CA PRO A 18 -17.39 -15.73 -19.12
C PRO A 18 -17.58 -14.23 -18.78
N ALA A 19 -18.60 -13.59 -19.36
CA ALA A 19 -18.87 -12.16 -19.17
C ALA A 19 -19.74 -11.85 -17.93
N LEU A 20 -20.58 -12.81 -17.51
CA LEU A 20 -21.54 -12.64 -16.41
C LEU A 20 -21.15 -13.35 -15.12
N THR A 21 -20.24 -14.31 -15.17
CA THR A 21 -19.78 -15.04 -13.99
C THR A 21 -18.57 -14.37 -13.35
N VAL A 22 -18.44 -14.53 -12.04
CA VAL A 22 -17.33 -14.02 -11.26
C VAL A 22 -16.60 -15.22 -10.66
N ALA A 23 -15.32 -15.37 -11.02
CA ALA A 23 -14.45 -16.40 -10.46
C ALA A 23 -14.41 -16.32 -8.92
N ASP A 24 -14.33 -17.46 -8.24
CA ASP A 24 -14.44 -17.52 -6.79
C ASP A 24 -13.27 -16.80 -6.09
N GLU A 25 -12.09 -16.86 -6.69
CA GLU A 25 -10.87 -16.19 -6.22
C GLU A 25 -11.07 -14.68 -6.22
N VAL A 26 -11.71 -14.14 -7.27
CA VAL A 26 -12.01 -12.71 -7.40
C VAL A 26 -13.14 -12.31 -6.43
N PHE A 27 -14.19 -13.12 -6.31
CA PHE A 27 -15.28 -12.90 -5.35
C PHE A 27 -14.78 -12.89 -3.90
N SER A 28 -13.89 -13.81 -3.56
CA SER A 28 -13.35 -13.96 -2.21
C SER A 28 -12.12 -13.11 -1.92
N ASP A 29 -11.69 -12.27 -2.87
CA ASP A 29 -10.52 -11.42 -2.68
C ASP A 29 -10.74 -10.42 -1.52
N THR A 30 -9.86 -10.50 -0.53
CA THR A 30 -9.83 -9.66 0.67
C THR A 30 -8.76 -8.57 0.60
N CYS A 31 -8.15 -8.34 -0.56
CA CYS A 31 -7.19 -7.28 -0.81
C CYS A 31 -7.72 -5.89 -0.44
N ARG A 32 -6.78 -4.97 -0.15
CA ARG A 32 -7.09 -3.61 0.29
C ARG A 32 -7.88 -2.83 -0.76
N VAL A 33 -7.64 -3.08 -2.04
CA VAL A 33 -8.42 -2.53 -3.15
C VAL A 33 -9.31 -3.65 -3.66
N SER A 34 -10.62 -3.39 -3.69
CA SER A 34 -11.57 -4.34 -4.26
C SER A 34 -11.24 -4.59 -5.74
N PRO A 35 -11.19 -5.84 -6.22
CA PRO A 35 -10.98 -6.12 -7.65
C PRO A 35 -12.14 -5.55 -8.50
N PHE A 36 -13.27 -5.23 -7.86
CA PHE A 36 -14.44 -4.62 -8.50
C PHE A 36 -14.38 -3.10 -8.59
N SER A 37 -13.24 -2.48 -8.24
CA SER A 37 -13.04 -1.02 -8.31
C SER A 37 -12.88 -0.46 -9.72
N ASN A 38 -12.41 -1.26 -10.68
CA ASN A 38 -12.00 -0.79 -12.00
C ASN A 38 -12.87 -1.31 -13.16
N TYR A 39 -14.13 -1.67 -12.93
CA TYR A 39 -15.00 -2.13 -14.01
C TYR A 39 -15.41 -0.96 -14.91
N SER A 40 -15.10 -1.06 -16.20
CA SER A 40 -15.43 -0.07 -17.22
C SER A 40 -16.85 -0.25 -17.79
N GLU A 41 -17.39 -1.46 -17.75
CA GLU A 41 -18.63 -1.82 -18.45
C GLU A 41 -19.70 -2.42 -17.53
N SER A 42 -20.96 -2.15 -17.84
CA SER A 42 -22.10 -2.66 -17.08
C SER A 42 -22.55 -4.00 -17.66
N THR A 43 -22.49 -5.06 -16.85
CA THR A 43 -22.95 -6.40 -17.22
C THR A 43 -24.47 -6.47 -17.48
N SER A 44 -25.24 -5.45 -17.10
CA SER A 44 -26.66 -5.37 -17.43
C SER A 44 -26.93 -5.12 -18.92
N ALA A 45 -25.93 -4.65 -19.69
CA ALA A 45 -26.06 -4.43 -21.13
C ALA A 45 -26.42 -5.72 -21.90
N TYR A 46 -25.98 -6.88 -21.40
CA TYR A 46 -26.32 -8.18 -22.00
C TYR A 46 -27.81 -8.53 -21.86
N LEU A 47 -28.52 -7.96 -20.88
CA LEU A 47 -29.95 -8.23 -20.66
C LEU A 47 -30.85 -7.58 -21.72
N VAL A 48 -30.38 -6.55 -22.43
CA VAL A 48 -31.21 -5.76 -23.34
C VAL A 48 -31.03 -6.13 -24.82
N VAL A 49 -30.27 -7.18 -25.11
CA VAL A 49 -30.00 -7.63 -26.49
C VAL A 49 -31.26 -8.23 -27.13
N CYS A 50 -31.84 -9.27 -26.52
CA CYS A 50 -33.09 -9.88 -26.97
C CYS A 50 -33.77 -10.66 -25.81
N LYS A 51 -34.99 -11.16 -26.03
CA LYS A 51 -35.74 -11.91 -25.01
C LYS A 51 -35.05 -13.20 -24.56
N SER A 52 -34.41 -13.92 -25.47
CA SER A 52 -33.66 -15.15 -25.12
C SER A 52 -32.45 -14.83 -24.26
N TRP A 53 -31.68 -13.79 -24.62
CA TRP A 53 -30.56 -13.31 -23.82
C TRP A 53 -31.02 -12.84 -22.44
N LEU A 54 -32.09 -12.03 -22.35
CA LEU A 54 -32.67 -11.63 -21.06
C LEU A 54 -32.98 -12.85 -20.19
N ARG A 55 -33.66 -13.86 -20.74
CA ARG A 55 -34.06 -15.07 -20.01
C ARG A 55 -32.86 -15.88 -19.51
N VAL A 56 -31.85 -16.10 -20.36
CA VAL A 56 -30.66 -16.90 -20.04
C VAL A 56 -29.66 -16.15 -19.16
N ALA A 57 -29.44 -14.87 -19.43
CA ALA A 57 -28.50 -14.01 -18.71
C ALA A 57 -28.97 -13.67 -17.28
N THR A 58 -30.28 -13.56 -17.05
CA THR A 58 -30.83 -13.17 -15.74
C THR A 58 -30.33 -14.06 -14.58
N PRO A 59 -30.45 -15.40 -14.63
CA PRO A 59 -29.94 -16.25 -13.55
C PRO A 59 -28.42 -16.18 -13.40
N LEU A 60 -27.66 -16.01 -14.49
CA LEU A 60 -26.21 -15.85 -14.46
C LEU A 60 -25.79 -14.55 -13.76
N LEU A 61 -26.40 -13.43 -14.16
CA LEU A 61 -26.13 -12.11 -13.60
C LEU A 61 -26.46 -12.03 -12.11
N TYR A 62 -27.59 -12.62 -11.69
CA TYR A 62 -28.00 -12.61 -10.29
C TYR A 62 -27.26 -13.65 -9.43
N ASN A 63 -26.51 -14.58 -10.02
CA ASN A 63 -25.80 -15.62 -9.27
C ASN A 63 -24.81 -15.04 -8.24
N VAL A 64 -24.06 -14.01 -8.67
CA VAL A 64 -23.07 -13.30 -7.86
C VAL A 64 -23.41 -11.82 -7.80
N VAL A 65 -23.86 -11.35 -6.65
CA VAL A 65 -24.22 -9.95 -6.42
C VAL A 65 -23.13 -9.25 -5.62
N ILE A 66 -22.67 -8.11 -6.13
CA ILE A 66 -21.64 -7.27 -5.48
C ILE A 66 -22.21 -5.88 -5.25
N LEU A 67 -22.36 -5.50 -3.98
CA LEU A 67 -22.89 -4.21 -3.56
C LEU A 67 -21.75 -3.34 -3.04
N ARG A 68 -21.52 -2.20 -3.71
CA ARG A 68 -20.46 -1.23 -3.40
C ARG A 68 -21.00 0.17 -3.13
N SER A 69 -22.31 0.37 -3.24
CA SER A 69 -22.98 1.65 -3.03
C SER A 69 -24.42 1.51 -2.53
N LYS A 70 -24.92 2.56 -1.87
CA LYS A 70 -26.33 2.66 -1.45
C LYS A 70 -27.29 2.60 -2.63
N ALA A 71 -26.91 3.19 -3.78
CA ALA A 71 -27.73 3.19 -4.98
C ALA A 71 -27.94 1.76 -5.52
N GLN A 72 -26.87 0.95 -5.60
CA GLN A 72 -26.96 -0.46 -6.00
C GLN A 72 -27.83 -1.27 -5.04
N ALA A 73 -27.64 -1.11 -3.73
CA ALA A 73 -28.45 -1.83 -2.73
C ALA A 73 -29.94 -1.45 -2.83
N LYS A 74 -30.26 -0.16 -3.00
CA LYS A 74 -31.64 0.29 -3.18
C LYS A 74 -32.24 -0.25 -4.48
N ALA A 75 -31.51 -0.17 -5.59
CA ALA A 75 -31.97 -0.68 -6.89
C ALA A 75 -32.25 -2.19 -6.82
N LEU A 76 -31.35 -2.96 -6.23
CA LEU A 76 -31.55 -4.40 -6.04
C LEU A 76 -32.75 -4.70 -5.13
N ALA A 77 -32.88 -4.02 -4.00
CA ALA A 77 -34.03 -4.20 -3.10
C ALA A 77 -35.36 -3.92 -3.82
N CYS A 78 -35.42 -2.88 -4.66
CA CYS A 78 -36.58 -2.58 -5.50
C CYS A 78 -36.86 -3.69 -6.51
N ALA A 79 -35.83 -4.16 -7.22
CA ALA A 79 -35.97 -5.25 -8.19
C ALA A 79 -36.47 -6.56 -7.53
N LEU A 80 -35.90 -6.94 -6.38
CA LEU A 80 -36.31 -8.13 -5.63
C LEU A 80 -37.69 -8.00 -4.99
N SER A 81 -38.12 -6.78 -4.69
CA SER A 81 -39.49 -6.52 -4.22
C SER A 81 -40.51 -6.65 -5.34
N ALA A 82 -40.15 -6.20 -6.54
CA ALA A 82 -41.01 -6.31 -7.72
C ALA A 82 -41.06 -7.75 -8.27
N ASN A 83 -39.96 -8.49 -8.16
CA ASN A 83 -39.88 -9.88 -8.59
C ASN A 83 -39.04 -10.70 -7.60
N VAL A 84 -39.74 -11.48 -6.76
CA VAL A 84 -39.14 -12.28 -5.69
C VAL A 84 -38.30 -13.45 -6.24
N ASP A 85 -38.62 -13.95 -7.44
CA ASP A 85 -37.89 -15.09 -8.02
C ASP A 85 -36.45 -14.74 -8.36
N LEU A 86 -36.16 -13.47 -8.67
CA LEU A 86 -34.79 -13.00 -8.90
C LEU A 86 -33.88 -13.26 -7.69
N GLY A 87 -34.43 -13.16 -6.48
CA GLY A 87 -33.67 -13.37 -5.25
C GLY A 87 -33.26 -14.83 -5.04
N ARG A 88 -33.98 -15.79 -5.64
CA ARG A 88 -33.66 -17.21 -5.55
C ARG A 88 -32.41 -17.59 -6.37
N PHE A 89 -32.06 -16.78 -7.37
CA PHE A 89 -30.85 -16.95 -8.17
C PHE A 89 -29.58 -16.51 -7.43
N ILE A 90 -29.70 -15.65 -6.42
CA ILE A 90 -28.56 -15.14 -5.66
C ILE A 90 -27.96 -16.26 -4.80
N LYS A 91 -26.73 -16.66 -5.12
CA LYS A 91 -25.93 -17.65 -4.37
C LYS A 91 -24.78 -17.00 -3.62
N LYS A 92 -24.10 -16.03 -4.25
CA LYS A 92 -22.98 -15.31 -3.65
C LYS A 92 -23.36 -13.83 -3.48
N LEU A 93 -23.22 -13.33 -2.25
CA LEU A 93 -23.53 -11.94 -1.92
C LEU A 93 -22.31 -11.29 -1.27
N ARG A 94 -21.77 -10.25 -1.91
CA ARG A 94 -20.66 -9.44 -1.41
C ARG A 94 -21.13 -8.03 -1.09
N VAL A 95 -20.91 -7.61 0.16
CA VAL A 95 -21.35 -6.29 0.66
C VAL A 95 -20.14 -5.50 1.15
N GLU A 96 -19.82 -4.40 0.45
CA GLU A 96 -18.69 -3.52 0.74
C GLU A 96 -19.12 -2.21 1.44
N GLY A 97 -19.92 -2.30 2.50
CA GLY A 97 -20.39 -1.12 3.23
C GLY A 97 -21.67 -1.33 4.03
N GLY A 98 -22.20 -0.25 4.62
CA GLY A 98 -23.43 -0.26 5.42
C GLY A 98 -24.58 0.43 4.69
N TYR A 99 -25.36 -0.33 3.91
CA TYR A 99 -26.38 0.26 3.03
C TYR A 99 -27.78 0.38 3.66
N GLY A 100 -27.89 0.28 4.99
CA GLY A 100 -29.12 0.55 5.73
C GLY A 100 -30.28 -0.40 5.39
N ALA A 101 -31.51 0.12 5.42
CA ALA A 101 -32.74 -0.67 5.31
C ALA A 101 -32.85 -1.57 4.06
N PRO A 102 -32.42 -1.15 2.85
CA PRO A 102 -32.41 -2.03 1.67
C PRO A 102 -31.78 -3.41 1.89
N MET A 103 -30.75 -3.51 2.74
CA MET A 103 -30.10 -4.80 3.01
C MET A 103 -31.02 -5.82 3.68
N HIS A 104 -31.97 -5.37 4.49
CA HIS A 104 -32.95 -6.27 5.12
C HIS A 104 -33.85 -6.91 4.04
N THR A 105 -34.34 -6.10 3.10
CA THR A 105 -35.15 -6.57 1.98
C THR A 105 -34.38 -7.55 1.10
N ILE A 106 -33.10 -7.25 0.79
CA ILE A 106 -32.27 -8.13 -0.03
C ILE A 106 -32.09 -9.49 0.66
N LEU A 107 -31.70 -9.51 1.93
CA LEU A 107 -31.49 -10.76 2.68
C LEU A 107 -32.78 -11.55 2.88
N GLN A 108 -33.91 -10.87 3.08
CA GLN A 108 -35.23 -11.52 3.17
C GLN A 108 -35.64 -12.18 1.85
N ARG A 109 -35.27 -11.60 0.70
CA ARG A 109 -35.65 -12.09 -0.63
C ARG A 109 -34.61 -13.02 -1.25
N ALA A 110 -33.42 -13.14 -0.65
CA ALA A 110 -32.33 -13.99 -1.12
C ALA A 110 -32.03 -15.15 -0.15
N PRO A 111 -32.98 -16.08 0.09
CA PRO A 111 -32.80 -17.16 1.07
C PRO A 111 -31.72 -18.18 0.66
N ASN A 112 -31.30 -18.17 -0.62
CA ASN A 112 -30.37 -19.14 -1.19
C ASN A 112 -28.90 -18.70 -1.16
N VAL A 113 -28.57 -17.62 -0.43
CA VAL A 113 -27.19 -17.16 -0.27
C VAL A 113 -26.37 -18.23 0.44
N SER A 114 -25.44 -18.85 -0.29
CA SER A 114 -24.47 -19.83 0.21
C SER A 114 -23.16 -19.17 0.65
N ASP A 115 -22.76 -18.09 -0.03
CA ASP A 115 -21.48 -17.42 0.19
C ASP A 115 -21.74 -15.96 0.54
N LEU A 116 -21.47 -15.60 1.80
CA LEU A 116 -21.64 -14.25 2.31
C LEU A 116 -20.27 -13.61 2.53
N TYR A 117 -20.04 -12.50 1.84
CA TYR A 117 -18.87 -11.65 2.05
C TYR A 117 -19.31 -10.33 2.69
N LEU A 118 -18.70 -9.99 3.83
CA LEU A 118 -18.93 -8.73 4.54
C LEU A 118 -17.64 -7.93 4.69
N SER A 119 -17.67 -6.68 4.26
CA SER A 119 -16.66 -5.69 4.61
C SER A 119 -17.07 -4.90 5.85
N PHE A 120 -16.18 -4.78 6.83
CA PHE A 120 -16.35 -3.91 7.99
C PHE A 120 -15.82 -2.49 7.76
N GLU A 121 -15.53 -2.13 6.52
CA GLU A 121 -15.25 -0.76 6.06
C GLU A 121 -16.53 0.08 6.02
N ILE A 122 -17.15 0.29 7.19
CA ILE A 122 -18.39 1.05 7.32
C ILE A 122 -18.04 2.52 7.60
N TRP A 123 -18.36 3.38 6.64
CA TRP A 123 -18.18 4.82 6.76
C TRP A 123 -19.19 5.43 7.74
N THR A 124 -18.87 6.56 8.35
CA THR A 124 -19.74 7.23 9.34
C THR A 124 -21.18 7.52 8.89
N PRO A 125 -21.48 7.89 7.62
CA PRO A 125 -22.86 8.11 7.18
C PRO A 125 -23.62 6.81 6.86
N ASP A 126 -22.98 5.66 6.97
CA ASP A 126 -23.57 4.35 6.67
C ASP A 126 -24.20 3.73 7.91
N THR A 127 -25.27 2.96 7.70
CA THR A 127 -25.97 2.26 8.79
C THR A 127 -26.00 0.76 8.50
N THR A 128 -25.84 -0.04 9.56
CA THR A 128 -25.80 -1.50 9.48
C THR A 128 -27.13 -2.14 9.88
N ASP A 129 -28.14 -1.36 10.27
CA ASP A 129 -29.40 -1.86 10.83
C ASP A 129 -30.14 -2.85 9.92
N GLY A 130 -30.09 -2.67 8.59
CA GLY A 130 -30.69 -3.63 7.66
C GLY A 130 -29.92 -4.95 7.55
N LEU A 131 -28.59 -4.90 7.62
CA LEU A 131 -27.76 -6.11 7.72
C LEU A 131 -28.05 -6.83 9.04
N CYS A 132 -27.97 -6.13 10.17
CA CYS A 132 -28.17 -6.72 11.50
C CYS A 132 -29.52 -7.47 11.60
N ARG A 133 -30.59 -6.91 11.04
CA ARG A 133 -31.92 -7.57 11.01
C ARG A 133 -32.01 -8.71 10.01
N GLY A 134 -31.34 -8.61 8.85
CA GLY A 134 -31.47 -9.59 7.78
C GLY A 134 -30.56 -10.81 7.91
N LEU A 135 -29.46 -10.74 8.67
CA LEU A 135 -28.47 -11.83 8.75
C LEU A 135 -29.06 -13.16 9.25
N CYS A 136 -30.07 -13.10 10.11
CA CYS A 136 -30.76 -14.29 10.62
C CYS A 136 -31.79 -14.89 9.63
N LEU A 137 -32.05 -14.23 8.50
CA LEU A 137 -32.98 -14.68 7.46
C LEU A 137 -32.31 -15.55 6.38
N ILE A 138 -30.98 -15.63 6.40
CA ILE A 138 -30.17 -16.45 5.49
C ILE A 138 -29.40 -17.51 6.28
N ASN A 139 -28.85 -18.49 5.57
CA ASN A 139 -28.12 -19.61 6.15
C ASN A 139 -26.91 -19.99 5.26
N PRO A 140 -25.87 -19.14 5.24
CA PRO A 140 -24.73 -19.32 4.36
C PRO A 140 -23.88 -20.53 4.77
N SER A 141 -23.26 -21.18 3.79
CA SER A 141 -22.25 -22.22 4.00
C SER A 141 -20.83 -21.68 4.16
N ARG A 142 -20.57 -20.48 3.61
CA ARG A 142 -19.29 -19.79 3.68
C ARG A 142 -19.46 -18.35 4.13
N LEU A 143 -18.68 -17.94 5.14
CA LEU A 143 -18.57 -16.56 5.61
C LEU A 143 -17.17 -16.03 5.31
N ILE A 144 -17.09 -14.89 4.62
CA ILE A 144 -15.85 -14.18 4.29
C ILE A 144 -15.89 -12.80 4.94
N LEU A 145 -14.88 -12.46 5.75
CA LEU A 145 -14.79 -11.17 6.42
C LEU A 145 -13.59 -10.36 5.92
N ARG A 146 -13.82 -9.10 5.56
CA ARG A 146 -12.78 -8.11 5.22
C ARG A 146 -12.81 -6.92 6.18
N GLU A 147 -11.62 -6.41 6.50
CA GLU A 147 -11.41 -5.22 7.31
C GLU A 147 -10.27 -4.35 6.74
N ALA A 148 -10.49 -3.07 6.46
CA ALA A 148 -9.45 -2.18 5.90
C ALA A 148 -8.24 -1.96 6.83
N SER A 149 -8.48 -1.95 8.15
CA SER A 149 -7.63 -1.18 9.06
C SER A 149 -7.08 -2.03 10.19
N ARG A 150 -5.76 -2.03 10.34
CA ARG A 150 -5.06 -2.63 11.49
C ARG A 150 -5.50 -2.07 12.84
N LYS A 151 -6.07 -0.85 12.86
CA LYS A 151 -6.53 -0.21 14.09
C LYS A 151 -8.03 -0.31 14.33
N GLY A 152 -8.80 -0.84 13.36
CA GLY A 152 -10.26 -0.93 13.39
C GLY A 152 -10.96 0.41 13.69
N PRO A 153 -11.81 0.97 12.82
CA PRO A 153 -12.58 2.13 13.23
C PRO A 153 -13.39 1.76 14.49
N LYS A 154 -13.26 2.54 15.59
CA LYS A 154 -14.13 2.44 16.78
C LYS A 154 -15.55 2.94 16.45
N ASN A 155 -16.14 2.37 15.40
CA ASN A 155 -17.44 2.73 14.88
C ASN A 155 -18.48 1.82 15.55
N ARG A 156 -19.40 2.42 16.30
CA ARG A 156 -20.51 1.72 16.96
C ARG A 156 -21.32 0.86 15.98
N MET A 157 -21.43 1.27 14.71
CA MET A 157 -22.14 0.49 13.67
C MET A 157 -21.39 -0.78 13.28
N VAL A 158 -20.05 -0.76 13.32
CA VAL A 158 -19.23 -1.96 13.10
C VAL A 158 -19.39 -2.90 14.31
N SER A 159 -19.31 -2.39 15.54
CA SER A 159 -19.55 -3.21 16.74
C SER A 159 -20.94 -3.88 16.71
N LYS A 160 -22.00 -3.13 16.38
CA LYS A 160 -23.35 -3.68 16.21
C LYS A 160 -23.42 -4.76 15.12
N LEU A 161 -22.70 -4.59 14.01
CA LEU A 161 -22.67 -5.58 12.93
C LEU A 161 -21.92 -6.84 13.37
N VAL A 162 -20.80 -6.69 14.07
CA VAL A 162 -20.05 -7.80 14.68
C VAL A 162 -20.95 -8.58 15.63
N ASP A 163 -21.67 -7.90 16.53
CA ASP A 163 -22.60 -8.54 17.47
C ASP A 163 -23.72 -9.28 16.72
N ALA A 164 -24.32 -8.66 15.68
CA ALA A 164 -25.36 -9.30 14.88
C ALA A 164 -24.85 -10.52 14.10
N VAL A 165 -23.61 -10.50 13.60
CA VAL A 165 -22.97 -11.67 12.98
C VAL A 165 -22.77 -12.77 14.03
N ALA A 166 -22.24 -12.42 15.21
CA ALA A 166 -22.05 -13.36 16.31
C ALA A 166 -23.37 -14.02 16.76
N GLU A 167 -24.47 -13.27 16.81
CA GLU A 167 -25.82 -13.76 17.13
C GLU A 167 -26.43 -14.63 16.02
N ALA A 168 -26.09 -14.36 14.75
CA ALA A 168 -26.58 -15.12 13.61
C ALA A 168 -25.86 -16.46 13.44
N ILE A 169 -24.56 -16.54 13.77
CA ILE A 169 -23.73 -17.74 13.61
C ILE A 169 -24.37 -19.01 14.18
N PRO A 170 -24.88 -19.05 15.44
CA PRO A 170 -25.54 -20.25 15.97
C PRO A 170 -26.68 -20.77 15.08
N LYS A 171 -27.42 -19.86 14.41
CA LYS A 171 -28.55 -20.18 13.54
C LYS A 171 -28.14 -20.66 12.14
N TRP A 172 -26.90 -20.41 11.72
CA TRP A 172 -26.38 -20.82 10.42
C TRP A 172 -25.84 -22.26 10.44
N ASP A 173 -26.74 -23.24 10.43
CA ASP A 173 -26.40 -24.66 10.49
C ASP A 173 -25.60 -25.19 9.28
N ARG A 174 -25.60 -24.46 8.16
CA ARG A 174 -24.81 -24.79 6.97
C ARG A 174 -23.39 -24.23 7.00
N LEU A 175 -23.06 -23.34 7.95
CA LEU A 175 -21.78 -22.65 7.98
C LEU A 175 -20.63 -23.61 8.29
N THR A 176 -19.87 -23.94 7.25
CA THR A 176 -18.77 -24.91 7.30
C THR A 176 -17.43 -24.32 6.88
N VAL A 177 -17.44 -23.16 6.19
CA VAL A 177 -16.23 -22.46 5.74
C VAL A 177 -16.18 -21.07 6.34
N PHE A 178 -15.05 -20.74 6.97
CA PHE A 178 -14.78 -19.39 7.49
C PHE A 178 -13.51 -18.83 6.86
N ASP A 179 -13.61 -17.72 6.14
CA ASP A 179 -12.49 -17.05 5.49
C ASP A 179 -12.13 -15.77 6.24
N CYS A 180 -10.95 -15.81 6.87
CA CYS A 180 -10.36 -14.71 7.64
C CYS A 180 -8.98 -14.34 7.07
N SER A 181 -8.79 -14.49 5.76
CA SER A 181 -7.53 -14.25 5.04
C SER A 181 -7.07 -12.79 4.96
N ASN A 182 -7.66 -11.90 5.75
CA ASN A 182 -7.30 -10.50 5.76
C ASN A 182 -6.04 -10.22 6.63
N GLU A 183 -5.28 -9.19 6.29
CA GLU A 183 -3.97 -8.83 6.89
C GLU A 183 -4.02 -8.26 8.33
N GLY A 184 -5.19 -8.26 8.96
CA GLY A 184 -5.43 -7.54 10.22
C GLY A 184 -5.92 -8.43 11.35
N ASN A 185 -5.69 -7.98 12.59
CA ASN A 185 -6.47 -8.41 13.74
C ASN A 185 -7.92 -8.02 13.46
N VAL A 186 -8.78 -8.99 13.15
CA VAL A 186 -10.20 -8.72 12.87
C VAL A 186 -10.79 -7.94 14.06
N TYR A 187 -11.27 -6.72 13.89
CA TYR A 187 -11.99 -6.05 14.96
C TYR A 187 -13.22 -6.87 15.31
N GLY A 188 -13.37 -7.22 16.58
CA GLY A 188 -14.43 -8.13 16.99
C GLY A 188 -14.10 -9.61 16.73
N ARG A 189 -12.84 -9.96 16.42
CA ARG A 189 -12.44 -11.34 16.09
C ARG A 189 -12.93 -12.32 17.14
N ASP A 190 -12.67 -12.05 18.40
CA ASP A 190 -13.01 -12.95 19.49
C ASP A 190 -14.53 -13.11 19.63
N GLN A 191 -15.29 -12.03 19.39
CA GLN A 191 -16.74 -12.01 19.41
C GLN A 191 -17.34 -12.89 18.31
N ILE A 192 -16.72 -12.95 17.13
CA ILE A 192 -17.16 -13.80 16.00
C ILE A 192 -16.62 -15.22 16.11
N VAL A 193 -15.36 -15.38 16.51
CA VAL A 193 -14.70 -16.67 16.63
C VAL A 193 -15.34 -17.52 17.72
N ARG A 194 -15.69 -16.92 18.87
CA ARG A 194 -16.29 -17.66 19.98
C ARG A 194 -17.55 -18.44 19.56
N PRO A 195 -18.59 -17.84 18.94
CA PRO A 195 -19.76 -18.59 18.48
C PRO A 195 -19.44 -19.58 17.36
N LEU A 196 -18.45 -19.31 16.48
CA LEU A 196 -17.99 -20.30 15.48
C LEU A 196 -17.43 -21.56 16.13
N VAL A 197 -16.55 -21.38 17.13
CA VAL A 197 -15.94 -22.46 17.90
C VAL A 197 -16.99 -23.23 18.71
N GLN A 198 -17.96 -22.52 19.32
CA GLN A 198 -19.06 -23.12 20.07
C GLN A 198 -20.00 -23.94 19.17
N ALA A 199 -20.24 -23.49 17.94
CA ALA A 199 -21.06 -24.22 16.98
C ALA A 199 -20.42 -25.54 16.53
N LYS A 200 -19.09 -25.64 16.52
CA LYS A 200 -18.32 -26.86 16.14
C LYS A 200 -18.69 -27.43 14.76
N ARG A 201 -19.03 -26.57 13.79
CA ARG A 201 -19.42 -26.96 12.42
C ARG A 201 -18.37 -26.68 11.34
N LEU A 202 -17.32 -25.92 11.69
CA LEU A 202 -16.31 -25.53 10.71
C LEU A 202 -15.48 -26.74 10.26
N HIS A 203 -15.38 -26.90 8.94
CA HIS A 203 -14.56 -27.90 8.26
C HIS A 203 -13.35 -27.24 7.58
N THR A 204 -13.51 -26.00 7.12
CA THR A 204 -12.44 -25.27 6.43
C THR A 204 -12.28 -23.88 7.01
N VAL A 205 -11.05 -23.52 7.34
CA VAL A 205 -10.69 -22.14 7.67
C VAL A 205 -9.71 -21.63 6.63
N VAL A 206 -10.04 -20.51 6.00
CA VAL A 206 -9.18 -19.87 4.99
C VAL A 206 -8.39 -18.75 5.66
N ILE A 207 -7.06 -18.80 5.54
CA ILE A 207 -6.11 -17.85 6.11
C ILE A 207 -5.22 -17.26 5.03
N ARG A 208 -4.59 -16.13 5.32
CA ARG A 208 -3.74 -15.44 4.34
C ARG A 208 -2.43 -16.19 4.10
N SER A 209 -1.73 -16.49 5.18
CA SER A 209 -0.34 -16.93 5.18
C SER A 209 -0.16 -18.11 6.13
N ILE A 210 0.77 -19.00 5.80
CA ILE A 210 1.09 -20.20 6.58
C ILE A 210 1.50 -19.89 8.02
N VAL A 211 2.06 -18.70 8.28
CA VAL A 211 2.46 -18.25 9.63
C VAL A 211 1.30 -18.22 10.61
N TYR A 212 0.05 -18.12 10.13
CA TYR A 212 -1.15 -18.12 10.97
C TYR A 212 -1.74 -19.51 11.19
N ALA A 213 -1.22 -20.55 10.53
CA ALA A 213 -1.80 -21.90 10.63
C ALA A 213 -1.74 -22.48 12.06
N PRO A 214 -0.63 -22.38 12.83
CA PRO A 214 -0.57 -22.92 14.18
C PRO A 214 -1.59 -22.28 15.12
N TRP A 215 -1.66 -20.94 15.09
CA TRP A 215 -2.61 -20.17 15.89
C TRP A 215 -4.07 -20.49 15.50
N THR A 216 -4.34 -20.61 14.20
CA THR A 216 -5.68 -20.97 13.68
C THR A 216 -6.11 -22.35 14.13
N ASN A 217 -5.21 -23.33 14.06
CA ASN A 217 -5.47 -24.69 14.53
C ASN A 217 -5.76 -24.72 16.03
N GLN A 218 -5.00 -23.97 16.83
CA GLN A 218 -5.24 -23.87 18.27
C GLN A 218 -6.61 -23.27 18.58
N LEU A 219 -6.98 -22.20 17.88
CA LEU A 219 -8.24 -21.48 18.09
C LEU A 219 -9.47 -22.35 17.77
N PHE A 220 -9.39 -23.12 16.67
CA PHE A 220 -10.49 -23.95 16.17
C PHE A 220 -10.32 -25.44 16.48
N ARG A 221 -9.47 -25.79 17.45
CA ARG A 221 -9.16 -27.19 17.82
C ARG A 221 -10.37 -28.05 18.18
N SER A 222 -11.48 -27.43 18.60
CA SER A 222 -12.72 -28.14 18.94
C SER A 222 -13.69 -28.29 17.77
N CYS A 223 -13.35 -27.74 16.60
CA CYS A 223 -14.10 -27.90 15.37
C CYS A 223 -13.58 -29.11 14.59
N PRO A 224 -14.42 -29.79 13.79
CA PRO A 224 -14.03 -30.91 12.94
C PRO A 224 -13.31 -30.43 11.67
N LEU A 225 -12.20 -29.71 11.84
CA LEU A 225 -11.42 -29.17 10.74
C LEU A 225 -10.88 -30.28 9.84
N ARG A 226 -11.12 -30.14 8.53
CA ARG A 226 -10.57 -30.98 7.46
C ARG A 226 -9.49 -30.24 6.67
N ALA A 227 -9.56 -28.91 6.64
CA ALA A 227 -8.63 -28.09 5.90
C ALA A 227 -8.36 -26.72 6.54
N ILE A 228 -7.12 -26.27 6.46
CA ILE A 228 -6.72 -24.87 6.63
C ILE A 228 -6.15 -24.41 5.28
N GLN A 229 -6.95 -23.64 4.56
CA GLN A 229 -6.59 -23.18 3.22
C GLN A 229 -5.78 -21.89 3.29
N ILE A 230 -4.60 -21.87 2.69
CA ILE A 230 -3.71 -20.73 2.66
C ILE A 230 -3.85 -20.05 1.30
N LYS A 231 -4.30 -18.78 1.29
CA LYS A 231 -4.46 -18.02 0.03
C LYS A 231 -3.13 -17.61 -0.59
N GLN A 232 -2.15 -17.26 0.23
CA GLN A 232 -0.84 -16.90 -0.29
C GLN A 232 -0.07 -18.14 -0.76
N PRO A 233 0.75 -17.98 -1.80
CA PRO A 233 1.63 -19.06 -2.25
C PRO A 233 2.58 -19.44 -1.12
N VAL A 234 2.77 -20.73 -0.90
CA VAL A 234 3.61 -21.24 0.19
C VAL A 234 4.93 -21.76 -0.36
N ARG A 235 6.04 -21.48 0.33
CA ARG A 235 7.35 -22.07 0.02
C ARG A 235 7.49 -23.42 0.74
N ALA A 236 8.13 -24.38 0.10
CA ALA A 236 8.34 -25.72 0.69
C ALA A 236 9.00 -25.67 2.08
N GLY A 237 9.97 -24.77 2.27
CA GLY A 237 10.65 -24.59 3.57
C GLY A 237 9.72 -24.11 4.70
N ASP A 238 8.69 -23.31 4.38
CA ASP A 238 7.75 -22.82 5.40
C ASP A 238 6.86 -23.97 5.91
N VAL A 239 6.52 -24.93 5.05
CA VAL A 239 5.75 -26.13 5.41
C VAL A 239 6.55 -27.04 6.34
N MET A 240 7.87 -27.13 6.14
CA MET A 240 8.73 -27.97 6.98
C MET A 240 8.75 -27.51 8.44
N GLN A 241 8.54 -26.22 8.70
CA GLN A 241 8.50 -25.63 10.05
C GLN A 241 7.18 -25.89 10.79
N VAL A 242 6.14 -26.34 10.09
CA VAL A 242 4.84 -26.65 10.69
C VAL A 242 4.89 -28.03 11.36
N GLN A 243 4.17 -28.22 12.47
CA GLN A 243 4.08 -29.52 13.16
C GLN A 243 3.33 -30.56 12.31
N ASP A 244 3.74 -31.83 12.36
CA ASP A 244 3.22 -32.88 11.47
C ASP A 244 1.68 -33.08 11.49
N PRO A 245 0.99 -33.07 12.64
CA PRO A 245 -0.47 -33.20 12.65
C PRO A 245 -1.18 -32.07 11.90
N LEU A 246 -0.58 -30.87 11.91
CA LEU A 246 -1.11 -29.70 11.23
C LEU A 246 -0.85 -29.74 9.72
N LYS A 247 0.25 -30.35 9.27
CA LYS A 247 0.57 -30.51 7.83
C LYS A 247 -0.56 -31.21 7.07
N ALA A 248 -1.18 -32.22 7.67
CA ALA A 248 -2.30 -32.95 7.06
C ALA A 248 -3.55 -32.08 6.78
N LEU A 249 -3.73 -31.01 7.56
CA LEU A 249 -4.83 -30.06 7.39
C LEU A 249 -4.50 -28.97 6.36
N LEU A 250 -3.23 -28.69 6.06
CA LEU A 250 -2.90 -27.58 5.18
C LEU A 250 -3.35 -27.84 3.73
N ARG A 251 -3.95 -26.82 3.10
CA ARG A 251 -4.24 -26.78 1.66
C ARG A 251 -3.66 -25.48 1.13
N TYR A 252 -2.76 -25.55 0.16
CA TYR A 252 -2.06 -24.40 -0.37
C TYR A 252 -1.64 -24.64 -1.81
N THR A 253 -1.40 -23.56 -2.52
CA THR A 253 -0.71 -23.59 -3.81
C THR A 253 0.77 -23.36 -3.56
N GLU A 254 1.64 -24.24 -4.06
CA GLU A 254 3.06 -23.99 -3.96
C GLU A 254 3.45 -22.80 -4.84
N PHE A 255 4.46 -22.04 -4.41
CA PHE A 255 4.98 -20.93 -5.21
C PHE A 255 5.38 -21.34 -6.63
N LYS A 256 5.88 -22.58 -6.81
CA LYS A 256 6.27 -23.14 -8.12
C LYS A 256 5.06 -23.35 -9.04
N ASP A 257 3.91 -23.77 -8.48
CA ASP A 257 2.71 -24.08 -9.27
C ASP A 257 2.08 -22.80 -9.81
N LEU A 258 2.23 -21.68 -9.10
CA LEU A 258 1.80 -20.38 -9.60
C LEU A 258 2.66 -19.84 -10.73
N LEU A 259 3.96 -20.16 -10.73
CA LEU A 259 4.80 -19.86 -11.89
C LEU A 259 4.33 -20.69 -13.09
N ALA A 260 4.06 -21.99 -12.90
CA ALA A 260 3.54 -22.85 -13.94
C ALA A 260 2.12 -22.46 -14.42
N LEU A 261 1.24 -21.98 -13.52
CA LEU A 261 -0.09 -21.49 -13.89
C LEU A 261 -0.03 -20.20 -14.71
N LYS A 262 0.97 -19.34 -14.46
CA LYS A 262 1.21 -18.17 -15.32
C LYS A 262 1.66 -18.58 -16.72
N ASP A 263 2.52 -19.60 -16.80
CA ASP A 263 2.96 -20.15 -18.09
C ASP A 263 1.82 -20.83 -18.87
N ASN A 264 0.77 -21.30 -18.17
CA ASN A 264 -0.41 -21.96 -18.75
C ASN A 264 -1.68 -21.11 -18.74
N ALA A 265 -1.61 -19.82 -18.43
CA ALA A 265 -2.77 -18.95 -18.54
C ALA A 265 -3.27 -19.04 -19.99
N PRO A 266 -4.57 -19.28 -20.23
CA PRO A 266 -5.09 -19.43 -21.58
C PRO A 266 -4.63 -18.21 -22.35
N GLU A 267 -3.81 -18.46 -23.38
CA GLU A 267 -3.31 -17.44 -24.26
C GLU A 267 -4.53 -16.64 -24.68
N LEU A 268 -4.60 -15.36 -24.28
CA LEU A 268 -5.70 -14.50 -24.67
C LEU A 268 -5.79 -14.66 -26.18
N GLU A 269 -6.87 -15.26 -26.69
CA GLU A 269 -7.07 -15.42 -28.12
C GLU A 269 -7.09 -14.00 -28.70
N ILE A 270 -5.92 -13.56 -29.17
CA ILE A 270 -5.78 -12.29 -29.85
C ILE A 270 -6.61 -12.49 -31.11
N ALA A 271 -7.74 -11.78 -31.19
CA ALA A 271 -8.62 -11.83 -32.34
C ALA A 271 -7.73 -11.72 -33.60
N PRO A 272 -7.76 -12.73 -34.50
CA PRO A 272 -6.82 -12.77 -35.61
C PRO A 272 -6.96 -11.47 -36.40
N SER A 273 -5.81 -10.88 -36.74
CA SER A 273 -5.76 -9.69 -37.59
C SER A 273 -6.63 -9.95 -38.83
N LEU A 274 -7.54 -9.03 -39.15
CA LEU A 274 -8.39 -9.11 -40.35
C LEU A 274 -7.56 -9.21 -41.65
N ASN A 275 -6.26 -8.88 -41.59
CA ASN A 275 -5.31 -9.12 -42.66
C ASN A 275 -4.10 -9.92 -42.13
N PRO A 276 -3.98 -11.22 -42.45
CA PRO A 276 -2.85 -12.06 -42.00
C PRO A 276 -1.51 -11.68 -42.64
N LEU A 277 -1.52 -10.86 -43.70
CA LEU A 277 -0.31 -10.36 -44.38
C LEU A 277 0.12 -8.97 -43.87
N TYR A 278 -0.65 -8.34 -42.98
CA TYR A 278 -0.29 -7.04 -42.44
C TYR A 278 0.87 -7.20 -41.44
N SER A 279 2.06 -6.85 -41.88
CA SER A 279 3.23 -6.65 -41.01
C SER A 279 3.36 -5.15 -40.70
N PRO A 280 3.06 -4.71 -39.46
CA PRO A 280 3.15 -3.31 -39.08
C PRO A 280 4.55 -2.76 -39.41
N MET A 281 4.59 -1.59 -40.06
CA MET A 281 5.82 -0.87 -40.40
C MET A 281 6.78 -1.59 -41.37
N SER A 282 6.33 -2.61 -42.10
CA SER A 282 7.15 -3.32 -43.10
C SER A 282 7.75 -2.43 -44.19
N SER A 283 7.16 -1.27 -44.48
CA SER A 283 7.67 -0.28 -45.44
C SER A 283 8.61 0.78 -44.82
N ALA A 284 8.74 0.84 -43.50
CA ALA A 284 9.57 1.83 -42.83
C ALA A 284 11.04 1.39 -42.76
N PRO A 285 12.03 2.31 -42.81
CA PRO A 285 13.43 1.98 -42.55
C PRO A 285 13.65 1.36 -41.17
N ALA A 286 14.63 0.46 -41.04
CA ALA A 286 14.90 -0.27 -39.79
C ALA A 286 15.15 0.67 -38.59
N GLU A 287 15.81 1.80 -38.79
CA GLU A 287 16.05 2.80 -37.74
C GLU A 287 14.74 3.42 -37.21
N VAL A 288 13.78 3.67 -38.09
CA VAL A 288 12.47 4.21 -37.73
C VAL A 288 11.65 3.15 -36.99
N GLN A 289 11.68 1.90 -37.47
CA GLN A 289 11.05 0.78 -36.77
C GLN A 289 11.63 0.61 -35.36
N ASP A 290 12.95 0.65 -35.23
CA ASP A 290 13.66 0.53 -33.96
C ASP A 290 13.32 1.67 -33.01
N ALA A 291 13.30 2.91 -33.49
CA ALA A 291 12.93 4.07 -32.69
C ALA A 291 11.49 3.97 -32.18
N ILE A 292 10.54 3.56 -33.04
CA ILE A 292 9.14 3.37 -32.67
C ILE A 292 8.99 2.25 -31.65
N TRP A 293 9.57 1.06 -31.91
CA TRP A 293 9.48 -0.07 -30.99
C TRP A 293 10.18 0.19 -29.66
N SER A 294 11.33 0.83 -29.67
CA SER A 294 12.03 1.29 -28.47
C SER A 294 11.13 2.22 -27.64
N ARG A 295 10.42 3.15 -28.29
CA ARG A 295 9.47 4.05 -27.60
C ARG A 295 8.23 3.33 -27.07
N VAL A 296 7.71 2.34 -27.80
CA VAL A 296 6.60 1.50 -27.32
C VAL A 296 7.03 0.70 -26.10
N LEU A 297 8.21 0.07 -26.15
CA LEU A 297 8.77 -0.72 -25.03
C LEU A 297 9.07 0.16 -23.81
N TYR A 298 9.56 1.37 -24.02
CA TYR A 298 9.71 2.38 -22.96
C TYR A 298 8.40 2.62 -22.20
N PHE A 299 7.28 2.77 -22.91
CA PHE A 299 5.97 2.93 -22.28
C PHE A 299 5.45 1.63 -21.66
N ALA A 300 5.55 0.51 -22.36
CA ALA A 300 5.05 -0.79 -21.90
C ALA A 300 5.76 -1.26 -20.62
N MET A 301 7.05 -0.97 -20.49
CA MET A 301 7.83 -1.32 -19.30
C MET A 301 7.63 -0.35 -18.12
N SER A 302 6.75 0.65 -18.23
CA SER A 302 6.47 1.62 -17.17
C SER A 302 7.73 2.28 -16.63
N VAL A 303 8.49 2.94 -17.51
CA VAL A 303 9.66 3.72 -17.10
C VAL A 303 9.21 4.88 -16.16
N PRO A 304 9.78 4.98 -14.94
CA PRO A 304 9.26 5.69 -13.76
C PRO A 304 8.95 7.18 -13.88
N GLU A 305 9.35 7.89 -14.94
CA GLU A 305 8.95 9.28 -15.16
C GLU A 305 7.42 9.49 -15.08
N ARG A 306 6.62 8.42 -15.23
CA ARG A 306 5.14 8.44 -15.16
C ARG A 306 4.52 7.56 -14.09
N ALA A 307 5.29 6.81 -13.31
CA ALA A 307 4.75 6.06 -12.18
C ALA A 307 4.49 7.04 -11.03
N ALA A 308 3.32 7.68 -11.05
CA ALA A 308 2.94 8.73 -10.08
C ALA A 308 2.98 8.28 -8.60
N ASP A 309 3.23 7.00 -8.31
CA ASP A 309 3.48 6.51 -6.96
C ASP A 309 4.39 5.25 -6.99
N PRO A 310 5.67 5.34 -6.59
CA PRO A 310 6.55 4.18 -6.46
C PRO A 310 6.11 3.18 -5.37
N LYS A 311 5.04 3.47 -4.60
CA LYS A 311 4.51 2.57 -3.57
C LYS A 311 3.79 1.32 -4.09
N ARG A 312 3.66 1.14 -5.41
CA ARG A 312 3.10 -0.09 -5.98
C ARG A 312 4.17 -1.18 -6.08
N ASN A 313 4.02 -2.22 -5.26
CA ASN A 313 4.75 -3.50 -5.40
C ASN A 313 4.48 -4.24 -6.72
N ASP A 314 3.54 -3.73 -7.52
CA ASP A 314 3.11 -4.25 -8.83
C ASP A 314 3.94 -3.60 -9.93
N ILE A 315 5.25 -3.84 -9.92
CA ILE A 315 6.05 -3.60 -11.13
C ILE A 315 5.55 -4.62 -12.15
N PRO A 316 5.01 -4.17 -13.31
CA PRO A 316 4.54 -5.09 -14.33
C PRO A 316 5.67 -6.03 -14.73
N GLU A 317 5.33 -7.27 -15.06
CA GLU A 317 6.32 -8.25 -15.51
C GLU A 317 6.91 -7.76 -16.83
N ARG A 318 8.12 -7.17 -16.77
CA ARG A 318 8.82 -6.63 -17.94
C ARG A 318 9.53 -7.71 -18.75
N LEU A 319 9.90 -8.82 -18.10
CA LEU A 319 10.66 -9.91 -18.72
C LEU A 319 9.92 -10.57 -19.90
N PRO A 320 8.60 -10.85 -19.82
CA PRO A 320 7.86 -11.38 -20.96
C PRO A 320 7.98 -10.52 -22.23
N LEU A 321 8.04 -9.19 -22.10
CA LEU A 321 8.23 -8.30 -23.25
C LEU A 321 9.57 -8.54 -23.94
N LEU A 322 10.65 -8.83 -23.20
CA LEU A 322 11.95 -9.16 -23.77
C LEU A 322 11.97 -10.53 -24.47
N GLN A 323 11.02 -11.41 -24.16
CA GLN A 323 10.94 -12.77 -24.69
C GLN A 323 10.09 -12.88 -25.96
N VAL A 324 9.41 -11.80 -26.37
CA VAL A 324 8.54 -11.78 -27.57
C VAL A 324 9.33 -12.03 -28.86
N SER A 325 10.47 -11.36 -29.05
CA SER A 325 11.31 -11.50 -30.25
C SER A 325 12.73 -11.00 -30.02
N LYS A 326 13.67 -11.33 -30.92
CA LYS A 326 15.04 -10.78 -30.90
C LYS A 326 15.05 -9.25 -30.96
N THR A 327 14.12 -8.64 -31.70
CA THR A 327 13.97 -7.18 -31.79
C THR A 327 13.54 -6.60 -30.45
N PHE A 328 12.54 -7.20 -29.81
CA PHE A 328 12.08 -6.76 -28.49
C PHE A 328 13.14 -6.96 -27.41
N HIS A 329 13.90 -8.06 -27.48
CA HIS A 329 15.05 -8.27 -26.61
C HIS A 329 16.07 -7.13 -26.80
N ARG A 330 16.59 -6.93 -28.01
CA ARG A 330 17.61 -5.92 -28.29
C ARG A 330 17.17 -4.49 -27.93
N LEU A 331 15.95 -4.11 -28.29
CA LEU A 331 15.43 -2.75 -28.07
C LEU A 331 14.91 -2.52 -26.65
N GLY A 332 14.40 -3.56 -26.00
CA GLY A 332 13.84 -3.51 -24.66
C GLY A 332 14.90 -3.64 -23.57
N LEU A 333 16.03 -4.32 -23.83
CA LEU A 333 17.06 -4.57 -22.83
C LEU A 333 17.61 -3.29 -22.17
N PRO A 334 17.89 -2.19 -22.91
CA PRO A 334 18.27 -0.93 -22.28
C PRO A 334 17.20 -0.42 -21.31
N HIS A 335 15.93 -0.37 -21.74
CA HIS A 335 14.80 0.09 -20.90
C HIS A 335 14.56 -0.79 -19.67
N TYR A 336 14.83 -2.09 -19.80
CA TYR A 336 14.72 -3.04 -18.71
C TYR A 336 15.72 -2.76 -17.59
N TYR A 337 16.97 -2.43 -17.94
CA TYR A 337 18.06 -2.19 -16.98
C TYR A 337 18.18 -0.74 -16.49
N VAL A 338 17.57 0.23 -17.19
CA VAL A 338 17.61 1.64 -16.76
C VAL A 338 17.05 1.80 -15.34
N HIS A 339 15.96 1.10 -15.00
CA HIS A 339 15.34 1.17 -13.68
C HIS A 339 15.17 -0.22 -13.08
N LEU A 340 16.10 -0.60 -12.22
CA LEU A 340 16.12 -1.89 -11.58
C LEU A 340 15.50 -1.82 -10.19
N VAL A 341 14.56 -2.72 -9.92
CA VAL A 341 14.02 -2.92 -8.58
C VAL A 341 14.37 -4.32 -8.10
N LEU A 342 15.15 -4.38 -7.05
CA LEU A 342 15.69 -5.62 -6.51
C LEU A 342 14.92 -6.01 -5.26
N LYS A 343 14.12 -7.08 -5.37
CA LYS A 343 13.36 -7.65 -4.25
C LYS A 343 14.19 -8.61 -3.39
N ASN A 344 15.25 -9.18 -3.95
CA ASN A 344 16.14 -10.11 -3.27
C ASN A 344 17.59 -9.86 -3.69
N TRP A 345 18.40 -9.42 -2.73
CA TRP A 345 19.81 -9.09 -2.96
C TRP A 345 20.71 -10.32 -3.04
N CYS A 346 20.30 -11.45 -2.46
CA CYS A 346 21.15 -12.65 -2.38
C CYS A 346 21.40 -13.29 -3.76
N ALA A 347 20.64 -12.91 -4.79
CA ALA A 347 20.81 -13.43 -6.14
C ALA A 347 21.87 -12.65 -6.96
N LEU A 348 22.38 -11.53 -6.43
CA LEU A 348 23.36 -10.70 -7.11
C LEU A 348 24.76 -11.05 -6.64
N ASP A 349 25.47 -11.81 -7.47
CA ASP A 349 26.92 -11.94 -7.36
C ASP A 349 27.59 -10.72 -8.00
N SER A 350 28.66 -10.25 -7.36
CA SER A 350 29.60 -9.26 -7.87
C SER A 350 30.08 -9.55 -9.30
N GLU A 351 30.27 -10.83 -9.68
CA GLU A 351 30.65 -11.20 -11.05
C GLU A 351 29.54 -10.92 -12.07
N TRP A 352 28.30 -11.17 -11.68
CA TRP A 352 27.15 -10.90 -12.54
C TRP A 352 26.94 -9.39 -12.74
N ILE A 353 27.10 -8.59 -11.67
CA ILE A 353 27.07 -7.12 -11.74
C ILE A 353 28.12 -6.59 -12.73
N ARG A 354 29.36 -7.13 -12.66
CA ARG A 354 30.47 -6.70 -13.54
C ARG A 354 30.23 -6.99 -15.02
N SER A 355 29.51 -8.06 -15.35
CA SER A 355 29.37 -8.50 -16.74
C SER A 355 28.18 -7.89 -17.49
N GLN A 356 27.17 -7.35 -16.80
CA GLN A 356 25.87 -7.01 -17.43
C GLN A 356 25.40 -5.56 -17.28
N TRP A 357 26.00 -4.72 -16.42
CA TRP A 357 25.33 -3.48 -15.95
C TRP A 357 26.05 -2.14 -16.25
N PRO A 358 26.27 -1.75 -17.52
CA PRO A 358 26.93 -0.48 -17.81
C PRO A 358 26.02 0.76 -17.73
N ARG A 359 24.68 0.61 -17.63
CA ARG A 359 23.72 1.74 -17.77
C ARG A 359 22.50 1.66 -16.85
N ILE A 360 22.74 1.47 -15.56
CA ILE A 360 21.66 1.63 -14.57
C ILE A 360 21.54 3.12 -14.25
N GLU A 361 20.34 3.68 -14.35
CA GLU A 361 20.06 5.06 -13.95
C GLU A 361 19.37 5.11 -12.58
N THR A 362 18.47 4.16 -12.30
CA THR A 362 17.82 4.03 -11.00
C THR A 362 17.95 2.61 -10.46
N LEU A 363 18.39 2.49 -9.22
CA LEU A 363 18.38 1.25 -8.46
C LEU A 363 17.50 1.41 -7.23
N ASP A 364 16.44 0.60 -7.12
CA ASP A 364 15.58 0.56 -5.94
C ASP A 364 15.62 -0.81 -5.24
N GLY A 365 16.17 -0.81 -4.05
CA GLY A 365 16.30 -1.92 -3.16
C GLY A 365 15.11 -2.15 -2.24
N ILE A 366 14.03 -2.73 -2.74
CA ILE A 366 12.87 -3.08 -1.89
C ILE A 366 13.18 -4.35 -1.11
N SER A 367 13.99 -4.25 -0.06
CA SER A 367 14.26 -5.40 0.81
C SER A 367 13.22 -5.53 1.91
N MET A 368 12.63 -6.73 2.02
CA MET A 368 12.04 -7.17 3.29
C MET A 368 13.18 -7.38 4.29
N ARG A 369 13.05 -6.74 5.46
CA ARG A 369 13.90 -6.67 6.69
C ARG A 369 15.12 -7.58 6.90
N SER A 370 15.32 -8.70 6.20
CA SER A 370 16.36 -9.70 6.42
C SER A 370 17.37 -9.91 5.29
N SER A 371 17.29 -9.20 4.14
CA SER A 371 18.31 -9.30 3.07
C SER A 371 18.88 -7.93 2.68
N GLY A 372 20.09 -7.89 2.14
CA GLY A 372 20.85 -6.68 1.85
C GLY A 372 22.04 -7.02 0.96
N MET A 373 22.55 -6.05 0.22
CA MET A 373 23.72 -6.22 -0.63
C MET A 373 24.99 -6.33 0.23
N SER A 374 25.96 -7.15 -0.18
CA SER A 374 27.29 -7.12 0.45
C SER A 374 28.04 -5.84 0.08
N MET A 375 28.99 -5.42 0.91
CA MET A 375 29.78 -4.22 0.62
C MET A 375 30.55 -4.34 -0.71
N ASP A 376 31.14 -5.51 -0.98
CA ASP A 376 31.86 -5.79 -2.23
C ASP A 376 30.97 -5.70 -3.47
N SER A 377 29.70 -6.16 -3.35
CA SER A 377 28.73 -6.07 -4.44
C SER A 377 28.33 -4.61 -4.69
N PHE A 378 28.22 -3.80 -3.64
CA PHE A 378 27.96 -2.37 -3.78
C PHE A 378 29.15 -1.64 -4.41
N GLU A 379 30.37 -1.97 -4.02
CA GLU A 379 31.57 -1.41 -4.65
C GLU A 379 31.66 -1.78 -6.14
N ALA A 380 31.37 -3.04 -6.47
CA ALA A 380 31.32 -3.49 -7.87
C ALA A 380 30.25 -2.74 -8.66
N LEU A 381 29.05 -2.57 -8.09
CA LEU A 381 27.97 -1.77 -8.68
C LEU A 381 28.42 -0.33 -8.91
N ALA A 382 29.00 0.32 -7.90
CA ALA A 382 29.46 1.69 -8.00
C ALA A 382 30.48 1.82 -9.13
N LYS A 383 31.47 0.92 -9.20
CA LYS A 383 32.48 0.91 -10.27
C LYS A 383 31.88 0.73 -11.67
N CYS A 384 30.88 -0.14 -11.82
CA CYS A 384 30.33 -0.49 -13.15
C CYS A 384 29.27 0.50 -13.64
N SER A 385 28.38 0.94 -12.74
CA SER A 385 27.21 1.75 -13.09
C SER A 385 27.28 3.17 -12.55
N GLY A 386 28.29 3.52 -11.76
CA GLY A 386 28.39 4.85 -11.14
C GLY A 386 28.37 6.05 -12.09
N PRO A 387 28.94 5.97 -13.32
CA PRO A 387 28.82 7.03 -14.31
C PRO A 387 27.41 7.24 -14.88
N SER A 388 26.49 6.29 -14.72
CA SER A 388 25.09 6.39 -15.18
C SER A 388 24.07 6.46 -14.06
N LEU A 389 24.43 6.04 -12.83
CA LEU A 389 23.50 5.88 -11.71
C LEU A 389 23.09 7.25 -11.15
N LEU A 390 21.86 7.65 -11.43
CA LEU A 390 21.25 8.92 -11.00
C LEU A 390 20.57 8.80 -9.63
N GLU A 391 19.92 7.66 -9.37
CA GLU A 391 19.17 7.41 -8.13
C GLU A 391 19.52 6.00 -7.59
N CYS A 392 19.85 5.91 -6.30
CA CYS A 392 20.20 4.63 -5.68
C CYS A 392 19.59 4.52 -4.29
N HIS A 393 18.70 3.55 -4.10
CA HIS A 393 18.13 3.18 -2.81
C HIS A 393 18.62 1.78 -2.46
N ILE A 394 19.46 1.67 -1.43
CA ILE A 394 20.11 0.41 -1.11
C ILE A 394 20.22 0.17 0.39
N ARG A 395 20.15 -1.12 0.74
CA ARG A 395 20.52 -1.63 2.06
C ARG A 395 21.75 -2.51 1.93
N VAL A 396 22.81 -2.16 2.64
CA VAL A 396 24.08 -2.89 2.64
C VAL A 396 24.33 -3.48 4.03
N PHE A 397 24.79 -4.73 4.09
CA PHE A 397 25.08 -5.39 5.37
C PHE A 397 26.41 -4.95 6.00
N GLU A 398 26.56 -5.28 7.28
CA GLU A 398 27.79 -5.01 8.03
C GLU A 398 28.96 -5.80 7.42
N PRO A 399 30.01 -5.14 6.91
CA PRO A 399 31.23 -5.78 6.50
C PRO A 399 32.04 -6.23 7.73
N ALA A 400 32.94 -7.20 7.54
CA ALA A 400 33.87 -7.62 8.59
C ALA A 400 34.92 -6.54 8.96
N THR A 401 35.12 -5.54 8.10
CA THR A 401 36.08 -4.45 8.28
C THR A 401 35.43 -3.12 7.94
N PRO A 402 35.83 -2.00 8.59
CA PRO A 402 35.30 -0.68 8.25
C PRO A 402 35.48 -0.36 6.76
N ALA A 403 34.43 0.16 6.14
CA ALA A 403 34.44 0.51 4.72
C ALA A 403 35.19 1.82 4.45
N SER A 404 35.82 1.91 3.28
CA SER A 404 36.49 3.13 2.81
C SER A 404 35.52 4.05 2.09
N GLY A 405 35.60 5.36 2.34
CA GLY A 405 34.82 6.37 1.61
C GLY A 405 35.15 6.43 0.10
N ALA A 406 36.31 5.92 -0.32
CA ALA A 406 36.72 5.88 -1.73
C ALA A 406 35.76 5.07 -2.63
N MET A 407 34.96 4.17 -2.06
CA MET A 407 34.00 3.39 -2.84
C MET A 407 32.90 4.24 -3.50
N PHE A 408 32.65 5.44 -3.01
CA PHE A 408 31.67 6.37 -3.56
C PHE A 408 32.21 7.21 -4.73
N ASN A 409 33.53 7.17 -5.01
CA ASN A 409 34.15 7.94 -6.11
C ASN A 409 33.52 7.70 -7.48
N PRO A 410 33.18 6.45 -7.88
CA PRO A 410 32.64 6.21 -9.21
C PRO A 410 31.24 6.82 -9.42
N LEU A 411 30.51 7.14 -8.34
CA LEU A 411 29.13 7.64 -8.34
C LEU A 411 29.07 9.13 -8.70
N THR A 412 29.63 9.48 -9.87
CA THR A 412 29.88 10.86 -10.30
C THR A 412 28.61 11.61 -10.73
N VAL A 413 27.56 10.89 -11.12
CA VAL A 413 26.27 11.48 -11.55
C VAL A 413 25.13 11.25 -10.58
N LEU A 414 25.38 10.62 -9.44
CA LEU A 414 24.35 10.28 -8.45
C LEU A 414 23.75 11.56 -7.85
N ARG A 415 22.43 11.70 -7.97
CA ARG A 415 21.64 12.85 -7.49
C ARG A 415 20.84 12.50 -6.24
N LYS A 416 20.28 11.30 -6.16
CA LYS A 416 19.53 10.84 -4.99
C LYS A 416 20.13 9.57 -4.43
N PHE A 417 20.39 9.55 -3.13
CA PHE A 417 20.97 8.41 -2.45
C PHE A 417 20.23 8.09 -1.18
N THR A 418 19.60 6.91 -1.13
CA THR A 418 19.07 6.32 0.10
C THR A 418 19.99 5.18 0.53
N TRP A 419 20.65 5.35 1.67
CA TRP A 419 21.63 4.40 2.20
C TRP A 419 21.18 3.84 3.55
N GLN A 420 21.07 2.52 3.66
CA GLN A 420 20.75 1.84 4.92
C GLN A 420 21.84 0.82 5.21
N SER A 421 22.67 1.05 6.23
CA SER A 421 23.74 0.11 6.53
C SER A 421 24.24 0.22 7.97
N PRO A 422 24.39 -0.91 8.69
CA PRO A 422 25.10 -0.92 9.97
C PRO A 422 26.63 -0.82 9.79
N ALA A 423 27.15 -0.77 8.57
CA ALA A 423 28.58 -0.71 8.31
C ALA A 423 29.24 0.53 8.93
N THR A 424 30.39 0.32 9.56
CA THR A 424 31.27 1.39 10.00
C THR A 424 32.17 1.86 8.86
N PHE A 425 32.63 3.10 8.91
CA PHE A 425 33.45 3.76 7.89
C PHE A 425 34.73 4.35 8.47
N VAL A 426 35.82 4.22 7.73
CA VAL A 426 37.09 4.87 8.08
C VAL A 426 36.96 6.38 7.85
N CYS A 427 37.00 7.14 8.94
CA CYS A 427 36.88 8.60 8.92
C CYS A 427 38.26 9.27 8.82
N SER A 428 39.00 9.01 7.74
CA SER A 428 40.32 9.62 7.48
C SER A 428 40.32 10.37 6.14
N LYS A 429 41.00 11.52 6.09
CA LYS A 429 41.15 12.30 4.85
C LYS A 429 41.95 11.57 3.77
N ALA A 430 42.82 10.63 4.15
CA ALA A 430 43.62 9.85 3.22
C ALA A 430 42.77 8.83 2.44
N GLU A 431 41.74 8.28 3.08
CA GLU A 431 40.89 7.22 2.52
C GLU A 431 39.51 7.73 2.07
N THR A 432 39.20 9.00 2.32
CA THR A 432 37.92 9.63 1.96
C THR A 432 38.16 10.75 0.96
N PRO A 433 37.96 10.49 -0.34
CA PRO A 433 38.20 11.47 -1.39
C PRO A 433 37.19 12.62 -1.28
N SER A 434 37.70 13.84 -1.20
CA SER A 434 36.87 15.03 -1.01
C SER A 434 35.89 15.32 -2.15
N ASN A 435 36.09 14.72 -3.33
CA ASN A 435 35.30 14.93 -4.54
C ASN A 435 34.32 13.78 -4.86
N ALA A 436 34.12 12.84 -3.95
CA ALA A 436 33.09 11.82 -4.11
C ALA A 436 31.68 12.45 -4.15
N LEU A 437 30.76 11.85 -4.89
CA LEU A 437 29.34 12.27 -4.94
C LEU A 437 29.11 13.76 -5.32
N PRO A 438 29.77 14.31 -6.36
CA PRO A 438 29.76 15.75 -6.62
C PRO A 438 28.39 16.32 -6.99
N ARG A 439 27.48 15.47 -7.51
CA ARG A 439 26.12 15.83 -7.95
C ARG A 439 25.03 15.41 -6.98
N LEU A 440 25.38 14.96 -5.78
CA LEU A 440 24.39 14.49 -4.81
C LEU A 440 23.54 15.67 -4.31
N GLU A 441 22.24 15.60 -4.57
CA GLU A 441 21.24 16.62 -4.20
C GLU A 441 20.41 16.17 -2.99
N GLU A 442 20.07 14.88 -2.92
CA GLU A 442 19.23 14.29 -1.86
C GLU A 442 19.94 13.09 -1.22
N LEU A 443 20.09 13.14 0.10
CA LEU A 443 20.62 12.04 0.90
C LEU A 443 19.57 11.60 1.93
N ARG A 444 19.24 10.32 1.94
CA ARG A 444 18.46 9.69 3.01
C ARG A 444 19.30 8.58 3.62
N THR A 445 19.45 8.54 4.93
CA THR A 445 20.28 7.51 5.56
C THR A 445 19.70 6.95 6.86
N ASP A 446 19.85 5.65 7.02
CA ASP A 446 19.60 4.85 8.22
C ASP A 446 20.89 4.05 8.49
N ALA A 447 21.97 4.77 8.76
CA ALA A 447 23.31 4.19 8.86
C ALA A 447 23.99 4.47 10.20
N GLU A 448 25.10 3.78 10.43
CA GLU A 448 25.94 3.97 11.60
C GLU A 448 26.58 5.39 11.62
N PRO A 449 26.76 6.04 12.79
CA PRO A 449 27.30 7.40 12.89
C PRO A 449 28.59 7.71 12.13
N SER A 450 29.53 6.77 12.01
CA SER A 450 30.77 6.96 11.27
C SER A 450 30.54 7.19 9.77
N PHE A 451 29.42 6.73 9.20
CA PHE A 451 29.05 7.08 7.82
C PHE A 451 28.80 8.58 7.69
N VAL A 452 28.05 9.18 8.61
CA VAL A 452 27.75 10.62 8.61
C VAL A 452 29.04 11.42 8.82
N LYS A 453 29.89 10.98 9.74
CA LYS A 453 31.20 11.60 9.98
C LYS A 453 32.12 11.54 8.75
N MET A 454 32.10 10.43 8.02
CA MET A 454 32.83 10.29 6.75
C MET A 454 32.29 11.27 5.70
N LEU A 455 30.97 11.42 5.59
CA LEU A 455 30.36 12.41 4.68
C LEU A 455 30.73 13.86 5.02
N SER A 456 31.02 14.17 6.30
CA SER A 456 31.54 15.48 6.71
C SER A 456 32.91 15.80 6.09
N LEU A 457 33.66 14.79 5.64
CA LEU A 457 34.97 14.94 4.97
C LEU A 457 34.84 15.09 3.44
N ILE A 458 33.68 14.78 2.87
CA ILE A 458 33.39 14.87 1.43
C ILE A 458 32.76 16.23 1.13
N ASN A 459 33.18 16.91 0.06
CA ASN A 459 32.53 18.14 -0.38
C ASN A 459 31.27 17.86 -1.22
N LEU A 460 30.12 17.81 -0.54
CA LEU A 460 28.82 17.65 -1.17
C LEU A 460 28.25 19.02 -1.59
N GLU A 461 28.76 19.59 -2.69
CA GLU A 461 28.40 20.95 -3.13
C GLU A 461 26.92 21.08 -3.56
N SER A 462 26.39 20.02 -4.18
CA SER A 462 25.02 19.98 -4.71
C SER A 462 23.96 19.61 -3.67
N LEU A 463 24.35 19.28 -2.43
CA LEU A 463 23.44 18.73 -1.43
C LEU A 463 22.41 19.79 -0.98
N ARG A 464 21.13 19.43 -1.02
CA ARG A 464 20.00 20.30 -0.64
C ARG A 464 19.04 19.64 0.34
N ILE A 465 18.84 18.32 0.21
CA ILE A 465 17.86 17.57 1.00
C ILE A 465 18.59 16.48 1.79
N VAL A 466 18.37 16.45 3.11
CA VAL A 466 18.92 15.41 3.97
C VAL A 466 17.83 14.79 4.84
N SER A 467 17.83 13.46 4.99
CA SER A 467 16.95 12.71 5.88
C SER A 467 17.75 11.73 6.73
N PHE A 468 17.68 11.84 8.05
CA PHE A 468 18.29 10.91 9.00
C PHE A 468 17.22 10.08 9.71
N SER A 469 17.33 8.75 9.60
CA SER A 469 16.40 7.79 10.22
C SER A 469 16.81 7.38 11.63
N GLN A 470 18.08 7.59 11.99
CA GLN A 470 18.62 7.44 13.33
C GLN A 470 18.94 8.82 13.92
N PRO A 471 18.99 8.96 15.26
CA PRO A 471 19.43 10.17 15.92
C PRO A 471 20.95 10.38 15.76
N LEU A 472 21.37 10.70 14.54
CA LEU A 472 22.74 11.00 14.19
C LEU A 472 22.94 12.50 14.26
N PHE A 473 23.28 13.01 15.43
CA PHE A 473 23.64 14.41 15.59
C PHE A 473 25.16 14.55 15.57
N ASP A 474 25.71 14.66 14.35
CA ASP A 474 27.10 15.06 14.16
C ASP A 474 27.15 16.53 13.76
N ASN A 475 27.57 17.39 14.69
CA ASN A 475 27.77 18.82 14.42
C ASN A 475 28.70 19.03 13.22
N GLN A 476 29.69 18.15 13.01
CA GLN A 476 30.67 18.30 11.93
C GLN A 476 30.00 18.23 10.55
N PHE A 477 28.96 17.41 10.41
CA PHE A 477 28.22 17.31 9.14
C PHE A 477 27.47 18.60 8.83
N PHE A 478 26.77 19.16 9.83
CA PHE A 478 26.03 20.41 9.65
C PHE A 478 26.95 21.63 9.56
N GLU A 479 28.11 21.62 10.21
CA GLU A 479 29.15 22.63 10.00
C GLU A 479 29.69 22.61 8.56
N ALA A 480 29.91 21.42 8.00
CA ALA A 480 30.40 21.25 6.63
C ALA A 480 29.34 21.56 5.56
N HIS A 481 28.09 21.13 5.77
CA HIS A 481 27.07 21.11 4.72
C HIS A 481 25.77 21.84 5.06
N GLY A 482 25.53 22.22 6.32
CA GLY A 482 24.26 22.79 6.78
C GLY A 482 23.86 24.07 6.04
N SER A 483 24.83 24.91 5.69
CA SER A 483 24.60 26.13 4.88
C SER A 483 24.07 25.85 3.47
N LYS A 484 24.20 24.63 2.96
CA LYS A 484 23.70 24.24 1.63
C LYS A 484 22.27 23.70 1.68
N LEU A 485 21.79 23.28 2.85
CA LEU A 485 20.54 22.54 3.00
C LEU A 485 19.32 23.45 2.89
N SER A 486 18.36 23.04 2.05
CA SER A 486 17.04 23.65 1.93
C SER A 486 15.96 22.82 2.61
N GLU A 487 16.14 21.49 2.71
CA GLU A 487 15.22 20.58 3.41
C GLU A 487 15.96 19.61 4.32
N LEU A 488 15.40 19.39 5.52
CA LEU A 488 15.98 18.52 6.53
C LEU A 488 14.89 17.68 7.19
N GLU A 489 15.05 16.36 7.19
CA GLU A 489 14.21 15.40 7.90
C GLU A 489 15.05 14.68 8.96
N ILE A 490 14.64 14.73 10.22
CA ILE A 490 15.35 14.07 11.32
C ILE A 490 14.37 13.21 12.12
N VAL A 491 14.79 12.00 12.48
CA VAL A 491 14.14 11.20 13.52
C VAL A 491 14.62 11.68 14.88
N PHE A 492 13.69 12.14 15.71
CA PHE A 492 13.95 12.51 17.09
C PHE A 492 13.97 11.28 18.01
N HIS A 493 14.96 11.24 18.90
CA HIS A 493 15.05 10.23 19.96
C HIS A 493 15.32 10.95 21.30
N PRO A 494 14.60 10.61 22.38
CA PRO A 494 14.65 11.38 23.62
C PRO A 494 16.00 11.35 24.34
N ALA A 495 16.76 10.26 24.16
CA ALA A 495 18.09 10.14 24.74
C ALA A 495 19.11 11.13 24.15
N HIS A 496 18.78 11.78 23.04
CA HIS A 496 19.65 12.76 22.41
C HIS A 496 19.09 14.15 22.69
N GLU A 497 19.76 14.88 23.59
CA GLU A 497 19.58 16.32 23.68
C GLU A 497 20.00 16.91 22.33
N LEU A 498 19.02 17.27 21.50
CA LEU A 498 19.30 18.13 20.36
C LEU A 498 19.95 19.38 20.93
N ASN A 499 21.21 19.62 20.54
CA ASN A 499 22.01 20.73 21.04
C ASN A 499 21.23 22.05 20.88
N ASN A 500 20.60 22.49 21.98
CA ASN A 500 19.83 23.71 22.25
C ASN A 500 19.90 24.79 21.14
N GLY A 501 19.20 24.56 20.03
CA GLY A 501 19.06 25.52 18.92
C GLY A 501 20.24 25.71 17.97
N ILE A 502 21.32 24.92 18.10
CA ILE A 502 22.50 25.03 17.23
C ILE A 502 22.16 24.58 15.79
N LEU A 503 21.23 23.66 15.61
CA LEU A 503 20.90 23.10 14.30
C LEU A 503 20.46 24.17 13.29
N LEU A 504 19.53 25.04 13.69
CA LEU A 504 19.03 26.12 12.83
C LEU A 504 20.10 27.19 12.58
N ASP A 505 21.01 27.41 13.54
CA ASP A 505 22.16 28.31 13.35
C ASP A 505 23.13 27.77 12.29
N LEU A 506 23.29 26.45 12.19
CA LEU A 506 24.13 25.78 11.19
C LEU A 506 23.45 25.63 9.81
N CYS A 507 22.13 25.78 9.75
CA CYS A 507 21.34 25.61 8.52
C CYS A 507 20.56 26.88 8.14
N PRO A 508 21.22 28.02 7.87
CA PRO A 508 20.57 29.31 7.65
C PRO A 508 19.64 29.39 6.43
N HIS A 509 19.83 28.49 5.45
CA HIS A 509 19.05 28.42 4.20
C HIS A 509 17.91 27.39 4.25
N LEU A 510 17.68 26.77 5.41
CA LEU A 510 16.65 25.76 5.57
C LEU A 510 15.25 26.35 5.37
N THR A 511 14.49 25.80 4.42
CA THR A 511 13.13 26.24 4.08
C THR A 511 12.05 25.30 4.61
N SER A 512 12.37 24.00 4.72
CA SER A 512 11.49 22.94 5.19
C SER A 512 12.21 22.08 6.23
N PHE A 513 11.62 21.94 7.41
CA PHE A 513 12.15 21.09 8.47
C PHE A 513 11.11 20.04 8.86
N THR A 514 11.46 18.76 8.76
CA THR A 514 10.60 17.63 9.14
C THR A 514 11.19 16.91 10.34
N LEU A 515 10.36 16.69 11.35
CA LEU A 515 10.74 16.00 12.56
C LEU A 515 9.84 14.78 12.76
N CYS A 516 10.48 13.61 12.79
CA CYS A 516 9.85 12.30 12.86
C CYS A 516 9.94 11.74 14.29
N TYR A 517 8.82 11.29 14.84
CA TYR A 517 8.71 10.77 16.21
C TYR A 517 8.30 9.32 16.24
N TYR A 518 9.00 8.52 17.05
CA TYR A 518 8.58 7.17 17.41
C TYR A 518 7.69 7.16 18.66
N GLN A 519 6.86 6.13 18.78
CA GLN A 519 5.64 6.07 19.64
C GLN A 519 5.86 6.19 21.15
N GLU A 520 7.11 6.25 21.62
CA GLU A 520 7.42 6.23 23.06
C GLU A 520 7.45 7.61 23.71
N LEU A 521 7.28 8.69 22.94
CA LEU A 521 7.32 10.06 23.45
C LEU A 521 6.00 10.80 23.36
N ASP A 522 5.69 11.56 24.41
CA ASP A 522 4.49 12.39 24.50
C ASP A 522 4.55 13.60 23.55
N THR A 523 5.68 14.33 23.49
CA THR A 523 5.83 15.58 22.70
C THR A 523 7.27 15.91 22.25
N PRO A 524 7.43 16.76 21.22
CA PRO A 524 8.71 17.42 20.91
C PRO A 524 9.25 18.25 22.09
N PRO A 525 10.58 18.45 22.19
CA PRO A 525 11.13 19.39 23.15
C PRO A 525 10.76 20.85 22.78
N GLU A 526 10.42 21.68 23.77
CA GLU A 526 9.90 23.05 23.55
C GLU A 526 10.90 23.97 22.83
N ASN A 527 12.19 23.68 22.98
CA ASN A 527 13.28 24.45 22.39
C ASN A 527 13.66 24.03 20.96
N ILE A 528 12.89 23.13 20.33
CA ILE A 528 13.23 22.54 19.03
C ILE A 528 13.38 23.56 17.89
N LEU A 529 12.65 24.68 17.95
CA LEU A 529 12.73 25.78 16.97
C LEU A 529 13.49 27.01 17.50
N LEU A 530 14.14 26.91 18.67
CA LEU A 530 15.00 27.99 19.14
C LEU A 530 16.27 28.03 18.29
N SER A 531 16.77 29.24 18.04
CA SER A 531 18.00 29.49 17.29
C SER A 531 18.61 30.77 17.88
N ARG A 532 19.94 30.86 17.92
CA ARG A 532 20.60 32.09 18.40
C ARG A 532 20.47 33.20 17.36
N LYS A 533 20.36 32.85 16.08
CA LYS A 533 20.12 33.74 14.96
C LYS A 533 18.72 33.50 14.39
N PRO A 534 17.99 34.54 13.93
CA PRO A 534 16.71 34.33 13.26
C PRO A 534 16.85 33.46 12.01
N ALA A 535 16.17 32.33 11.97
CA ALA A 535 16.08 31.42 10.82
C ALA A 535 15.09 31.99 9.79
N ILE A 536 15.53 33.01 9.06
CA ILE A 536 14.69 33.79 8.11
C ILE A 536 14.24 33.00 6.87
N SER A 537 14.82 31.83 6.60
CA SER A 537 14.46 31.02 5.43
C SER A 537 13.39 29.98 5.75
N LEU A 538 13.22 29.61 7.03
CA LEU A 538 12.37 28.49 7.44
C LEU A 538 10.89 28.85 7.28
N ALA A 539 10.27 28.33 6.23
CA ALA A 539 8.88 28.60 5.87
C ALA A 539 7.93 27.49 6.32
N LYS A 540 8.43 26.26 6.46
CA LYS A 540 7.62 25.07 6.75
C LYS A 540 8.25 24.18 7.81
N VAL A 541 7.45 23.76 8.80
CA VAL A 541 7.81 22.72 9.76
C VAL A 541 6.80 21.57 9.67
N THR A 542 7.27 20.34 9.58
CA THR A 542 6.42 19.14 9.56
C THR A 542 6.71 18.27 10.79
N PHE A 543 5.70 17.96 11.57
CA PHE A 543 5.79 17.03 12.70
C PHE A 543 5.15 15.68 12.31
N ARG A 544 5.97 14.68 11.97
CA ARG A 544 5.53 13.33 11.62
C ARG A 544 5.50 12.45 12.87
N THR A 545 4.32 11.96 13.24
CA THR A 545 4.16 10.91 14.25
C THR A 545 3.32 9.74 13.71
N PHE A 546 3.62 8.53 14.16
CA PHE A 546 2.94 7.31 13.72
C PHE A 546 1.60 7.05 14.43
N SER A 547 1.32 7.73 15.53
CA SER A 547 0.07 7.58 16.27
C SER A 547 -0.10 8.73 17.27
N MET A 548 -1.32 9.23 17.43
CA MET A 548 -1.70 10.05 18.58
C MET A 548 -2.92 9.42 19.25
N ASP A 549 -2.83 9.24 20.56
CA ASP A 549 -3.98 8.91 21.40
C ASP A 549 -4.52 10.17 22.07
N LYS A 550 -5.54 10.04 22.92
CA LYS A 550 -6.18 11.19 23.55
C LYS A 550 -5.27 11.92 24.54
N ASP A 551 -4.38 11.21 25.20
CA ASP A 551 -3.53 11.78 26.25
C ASP A 551 -2.38 12.55 25.59
N MET A 552 -1.78 11.98 24.53
CA MET A 552 -0.85 12.69 23.66
C MET A 552 -1.46 13.96 23.08
N LEU A 553 -2.72 13.96 22.65
CA LEU A 553 -3.35 15.16 22.08
C LEU A 553 -3.34 16.36 23.04
N ALA A 554 -3.48 16.14 24.34
CA ALA A 554 -3.41 17.22 25.34
C ALA A 554 -1.98 17.75 25.46
N SER A 555 -0.99 16.86 25.52
CA SER A 555 0.42 17.24 25.55
C SER A 555 0.82 18.01 24.29
N TRP A 556 0.37 17.59 23.11
CA TRP A 556 0.62 18.29 21.84
C TRP A 556 -0.02 19.68 21.79
N GLU A 557 -1.22 19.86 22.35
CA GLU A 557 -1.80 21.20 22.50
C GLU A 557 -0.90 22.07 23.38
N GLN A 558 -0.48 21.56 24.54
CA GLN A 558 0.40 22.31 25.45
C GLN A 558 1.71 22.70 24.76
N PHE A 559 2.35 21.76 24.08
CA PHE A 559 3.57 21.98 23.30
C PHE A 559 3.37 23.09 22.25
N PHE A 560 2.31 23.03 21.44
CA PHE A 560 2.08 24.04 20.40
C PHE A 560 1.76 25.42 20.99
N MET A 561 1.13 25.48 22.16
CA MET A 561 0.88 26.74 22.86
C MET A 561 2.14 27.32 23.52
N SER A 562 3.08 26.47 23.97
CA SER A 562 4.37 26.91 24.54
C SER A 562 5.45 27.17 23.49
N LEU A 563 5.26 26.71 22.25
CA LEU A 563 6.23 26.84 21.17
C LEU A 563 6.58 28.30 20.87
N SER A 564 7.84 28.67 21.12
CA SER A 564 8.38 29.98 20.77
C SER A 564 8.71 30.04 19.28
N LEU A 565 8.13 31.01 18.58
CA LEU A 565 8.29 31.21 17.13
C LEU A 565 9.10 32.48 16.79
N THR A 566 9.66 33.15 17.80
CA THR A 566 10.41 34.40 17.62
C THR A 566 11.67 34.21 16.77
N SER A 567 12.28 33.02 16.85
CA SER A 567 13.49 32.67 16.09
C SER A 567 13.21 32.28 14.64
N VAL A 568 11.94 32.11 14.23
CA VAL A 568 11.54 31.61 12.90
C VAL A 568 10.51 32.55 12.25
N PRO A 569 10.86 33.83 12.01
CA PRO A 569 9.89 34.86 11.59
C PRO A 569 9.25 34.62 10.22
N SER A 570 9.87 33.78 9.39
CA SER A 570 9.38 33.42 8.06
C SER A 570 8.50 32.17 8.04
N LEU A 571 8.26 31.53 9.21
CA LEU A 571 7.41 30.35 9.29
C LEU A 571 6.00 30.72 8.81
N ARG A 572 5.45 29.94 7.88
CA ARG A 572 4.10 30.09 7.35
C ARG A 572 3.28 28.81 7.48
N GLU A 573 3.92 27.65 7.51
CA GLU A 573 3.22 26.36 7.55
C GLU A 573 3.75 25.47 8.68
N ILE A 574 2.82 24.93 9.47
CA ILE A 574 3.06 23.80 10.37
C ILE A 574 2.21 22.64 9.85
N HIS A 575 2.83 21.52 9.49
CA HIS A 575 2.14 20.36 8.95
C HIS A 575 2.22 19.17 9.91
N VAL A 576 1.07 18.56 10.25
CA VAL A 576 1.03 17.42 11.17
C VAL A 576 0.23 16.27 10.51
N PRO A 577 0.91 15.33 9.82
CA PRO A 577 0.25 14.35 8.94
C PRO A 577 -0.56 13.24 9.63
N CYS A 578 -0.75 13.30 10.94
CA CYS A 578 -1.44 12.25 11.70
C CYS A 578 -2.86 12.64 12.13
N PHE A 579 -3.35 13.84 11.80
CA PHE A 579 -4.72 14.26 12.10
C PHE A 579 -5.48 14.71 10.84
N GLU A 580 -6.80 14.81 10.96
CA GLU A 580 -7.72 15.35 9.96
C GLU A 580 -8.57 16.44 10.62
N TRP A 581 -8.97 17.46 9.85
CA TRP A 581 -9.87 18.49 10.38
C TRP A 581 -11.23 17.89 10.75
N PRO A 582 -11.78 18.24 11.93
CA PRO A 582 -13.14 17.87 12.30
C PRO A 582 -14.16 18.49 11.33
N THR A 583 -15.23 17.75 11.04
CA THR A 583 -16.22 18.18 10.04
C THR A 583 -17.56 18.61 10.65
N THR A 584 -17.78 18.34 11.93
CA THR A 584 -19.00 18.72 12.65
C THR A 584 -18.73 19.80 13.70
N GLU A 585 -19.70 20.68 13.98
CA GLU A 585 -19.55 21.75 14.99
C GLU A 585 -19.17 21.21 16.38
N ARG A 586 -19.76 20.07 16.76
CA ARG A 586 -19.47 19.40 18.03
C ARG A 586 -18.03 18.93 18.13
N GLU A 587 -17.47 18.40 17.05
CA GLU A 587 -16.06 17.97 16.99
C GLU A 587 -15.12 19.17 16.94
N ILE A 588 -15.47 20.20 16.16
CA ILE A 588 -14.74 21.46 16.07
C ILE A 588 -14.58 22.08 17.46
N ALA A 589 -15.67 22.19 18.23
CA ALA A 589 -15.66 22.76 19.58
C ALA A 589 -14.76 21.99 20.57
N LYS A 590 -14.54 20.69 20.33
CA LYS A 590 -13.71 19.83 21.19
C LYS A 590 -12.28 19.66 20.70
N SER A 591 -11.98 20.06 19.47
CA SER A 591 -10.72 19.75 18.82
C SER A 591 -9.58 20.63 19.34
N TYR A 592 -8.57 19.98 19.91
CA TYR A 592 -7.26 20.56 20.25
C TYR A 592 -6.61 21.25 19.04
N TRP A 593 -6.70 20.61 17.86
CA TRP A 593 -6.13 21.11 16.62
C TRP A 593 -6.75 22.41 16.14
N VAL A 594 -8.06 22.57 16.32
CA VAL A 594 -8.75 23.81 15.94
C VAL A 594 -8.25 24.97 16.79
N ARG A 595 -8.12 24.77 18.10
CA ARG A 595 -7.58 25.80 19.01
C ARG A 595 -6.14 26.17 18.65
N CYS A 596 -5.28 25.17 18.41
CA CYS A 596 -3.90 25.41 17.96
C CYS A 596 -3.88 26.18 16.63
N ALA A 597 -4.71 25.80 15.64
CA ALA A 597 -4.78 26.46 14.35
C ALA A 597 -5.24 27.92 14.47
N GLU A 598 -6.25 28.20 15.28
CA GLU A 598 -6.73 29.56 15.52
C GLU A 598 -5.65 30.41 16.21
N THR A 599 -4.91 29.86 17.17
CA THR A 599 -3.75 30.53 17.77
C THR A 599 -2.67 30.83 16.72
N PHE A 600 -2.31 29.86 15.86
CA PHE A 600 -1.31 30.07 14.81
C PHE A 600 -1.75 31.09 13.75
N GLN A 601 -3.05 31.15 13.43
CA GLN A 601 -3.58 32.14 12.49
C GLN A 601 -3.40 33.58 12.97
N THR A 602 -3.44 33.84 14.29
CA THR A 602 -3.13 35.19 14.83
C THR A 602 -1.69 35.63 14.53
N ARG A 603 -0.80 34.67 14.24
CA ARG A 603 0.61 34.88 13.86
C ARG A 603 0.85 34.69 12.36
N ASN A 604 -0.21 34.58 11.55
CA ASN A 604 -0.15 34.31 10.10
C ASN A 604 0.55 32.99 9.75
N ILE A 605 0.30 31.94 10.55
CA ILE A 605 0.82 30.58 10.33
C ILE A 605 -0.36 29.64 10.12
N ASP A 606 -0.31 28.87 9.03
CA ASP A 606 -1.30 27.85 8.69
C ASP A 606 -0.91 26.51 9.31
N LEU A 607 -1.81 25.93 10.12
CA LEU A 607 -1.73 24.53 10.53
C LEU A 607 -2.36 23.67 9.42
N ILE A 608 -1.65 22.63 8.97
CA ILE A 608 -2.00 21.76 7.85
C ILE A 608 -2.24 20.32 8.33
N ASP A 609 -3.33 19.71 7.89
CA ASP A 609 -3.68 18.31 8.21
C ASP A 609 -3.03 17.30 7.25
N ARG A 610 -3.27 16.00 7.47
CA ARG A 610 -2.71 14.92 6.64
C ARG A 610 -3.09 14.93 5.16
N ASN A 611 -4.13 15.70 4.79
CA ASN A 611 -4.59 15.83 3.42
C ASN A 611 -4.05 17.09 2.75
N GLY A 612 -3.11 17.80 3.40
CA GLY A 612 -2.61 19.07 2.90
C GLY A 612 -3.61 20.22 3.02
N LYS A 613 -4.66 20.08 3.85
CA LYS A 613 -5.68 21.12 4.01
C LYS A 613 -5.35 21.99 5.20
N LYS A 614 -5.50 23.31 5.04
CA LYS A 614 -5.44 24.26 6.15
C LYS A 614 -6.77 24.43 6.87
N TRP A 615 -6.72 24.76 8.15
CA TRP A 615 -7.92 25.16 8.89
C TRP A 615 -8.52 26.43 8.29
N ARG A 616 -9.84 26.42 8.08
CA ARG A 616 -10.60 27.61 7.71
C ARG A 616 -11.68 27.81 8.77
N PRO A 617 -11.61 28.88 9.59
CA PRO A 617 -12.66 29.19 10.53
C PRO A 617 -14.00 29.22 9.83
N ARG A 618 -14.98 28.49 10.36
CA ARG A 618 -16.35 28.58 9.83
C ARG A 618 -16.90 29.95 10.16
N LEU A 619 -17.66 30.53 9.23
CA LEU A 619 -18.43 31.74 9.49
C LEU A 619 -19.28 31.49 10.74
N LYS A 620 -18.95 32.19 11.83
CA LYS A 620 -19.83 32.26 12.99
C LYS A 620 -21.06 32.97 12.48
N VAL A 621 -22.15 32.23 12.26
CA VAL A 621 -23.45 32.83 11.94
C VAL A 621 -23.76 33.71 13.15
N GLY A 622 -23.50 35.01 13.01
CA GLY A 622 -23.85 35.97 14.04
C GLY A 622 -25.32 35.76 14.31
N ARG A 623 -25.68 35.45 15.55
CA ARG A 623 -27.08 35.57 15.98
C ARG A 623 -27.40 37.05 15.89
N TRP A 624 -27.84 37.50 14.72
CA TRP A 624 -28.51 38.78 14.55
C TRP A 624 -29.69 38.73 15.52
N ARG A 625 -29.56 39.46 16.62
CA ARG A 625 -30.60 39.66 17.62
C ARG A 625 -31.41 40.88 17.24
#